data_AF-A0A2N1J3J5-F1
#
_entry.id   AF-A0A2N1J3J5-F1
#
_cell.length_a   1.000
_cell.length_b   1.000
_cell.length_c   1.000
_cell.angle_alpha   90.00
_cell.angle_beta   90.00
_cell.angle_gamma   90.00
#
_symmetry.space_group_name_H-M   'P 1'
#
loop_
_entity.id
_entity.type
_entity.pdbx_description
1 polymer ?
#
loop_
_entity_poly.entity_id
_entity_poly.type
_entity_poly.pdbx_seq_one_letter_code
_entity_poly.pdbx_strand_id
1 'polypeptide(L)'
;MNLKYFFTKEDCSCPLNSLSPEEIKKSYLKELSKHGIKKVRYLNLVSKTLGFQDWTEYQKEYIDNILPFLEKNGLKQYAPNNESEILKSQHGDVSFSYRQIADRIFLSNKPIPKKIFTGHSCKIDNFYYYYRGLPFNINNKIFTNYEKLHKNKNDLQSFIKSEIYTNLKEEQELDYLITSLVIFPSLKNLIGDTFIIDDSNEKEHIGLLYKHNQGLSNEYIFQEIGDIIHKQLKELEKGWIEIIPFNKNLVFLKAKDGSYDFVFRSLRDKPFISEFGKYIRTKNIPSLLNEEYDFDRWLYFGFKEKNKKIKEIKPFDIWLERDSHLAEIEYYKNNVPQNYPGQNSILKNYYTIKGIYSYYKKETKKALKDFVPFELEDKILYVSNLITIKDFEEFYLTKDKDNQSYLETRLDTLEDLSMMNAEDNENAPISVTWYDAIAYCRYIENKYNVHARLLSQDEFELICPPLINKEYNREDTDMNLNYELNKSYTPFTNDIKNELNFFYGNKQLSSPPLYMNDFENVVMKWAKPLEFTENNELLFCTNERFNEWTNEFRDGRSRFVSAKYYIDKNYWVLASSTMKYKYRKVGFRVCYETLKDIK
;
A
#
# COMPACT_ATOMS: atom_id res chain seq x y z
N MET A 1 -9.60 2.04 18.24
CA MET A 1 -10.84 1.76 17.49
C MET A 1 -10.47 1.17 16.15
N ASN A 2 -10.92 -0.04 15.84
CA ASN A 2 -10.69 -0.65 14.52
C ASN A 2 -11.60 0.03 13.50
N LEU A 3 -11.01 0.65 12.49
CA LEU A 3 -11.74 1.44 11.50
C LEU A 3 -12.04 0.58 10.27
N LYS A 4 -13.23 0.76 9.70
CA LYS A 4 -13.70 0.10 8.49
C LYS A 4 -13.62 1.08 7.33
N TYR A 5 -13.05 0.63 6.22
CA TYR A 5 -12.90 1.46 5.03
C TYR A 5 -13.57 0.81 3.82
N PHE A 6 -14.08 1.64 2.95
CA PHE A 6 -14.38 1.29 1.57
C PHE A 6 -13.52 2.16 0.65
N PHE A 7 -13.46 1.81 -0.62
CA PHE A 7 -12.66 2.53 -1.58
C PHE A 7 -13.50 3.15 -2.70
N THR A 8 -12.96 4.21 -3.29
CA THR A 8 -13.54 4.88 -4.45
C THR A 8 -12.81 4.48 -5.73
N LYS A 9 -13.37 4.84 -6.89
CA LYS A 9 -12.71 4.68 -8.19
C LYS A 9 -11.55 5.66 -8.40
N GLU A 10 -11.34 6.60 -7.48
CA GLU A 10 -10.28 7.63 -7.52
C GLU A 10 -9.11 7.27 -6.59
N ASP A 11 -8.93 5.99 -6.28
CA ASP A 11 -7.88 5.51 -5.39
C ASP A 11 -7.90 6.18 -4.01
N CYS A 12 -9.10 6.46 -3.48
CA CYS A 12 -9.29 7.03 -2.15
C CYS A 12 -9.91 6.00 -1.20
N SER A 13 -9.39 5.98 0.03
CA SER A 13 -9.94 5.18 1.12
C SER A 13 -10.85 6.04 1.99
N CYS A 14 -12.06 5.58 2.21
CA CYS A 14 -13.10 6.32 2.91
C CYS A 14 -13.56 5.55 4.16
N PRO A 15 -13.49 6.14 5.37
CA PRO A 15 -13.99 5.50 6.58
C PRO A 15 -15.51 5.31 6.53
N LEU A 16 -15.99 4.20 7.10
CA LEU A 16 -17.41 3.91 7.29
C LEU A 16 -17.63 3.17 8.61
N ASN A 17 -17.63 3.95 9.69
CA ASN A 17 -17.65 3.45 11.07
C ASN A 17 -18.99 3.68 11.79
N SER A 18 -20.02 4.11 11.07
CA SER A 18 -21.37 4.25 11.59
C SER A 18 -22.36 4.12 10.44
N LEU A 19 -23.57 3.65 10.75
CA LEU A 19 -24.70 3.68 9.83
C LEU A 19 -25.56 4.93 10.04
N SER A 20 -25.37 5.69 11.12
CA SER A 20 -26.15 6.92 11.34
C SER A 20 -25.87 7.94 10.24
N PRO A 21 -26.90 8.46 9.54
CA PRO A 21 -26.72 9.50 8.53
C PRO A 21 -26.00 10.74 9.04
N GLU A 22 -26.16 11.08 10.32
CA GLU A 22 -25.49 12.23 10.95
C GLU A 22 -24.00 11.97 11.16
N GLU A 23 -23.64 10.80 11.69
CA GLU A 23 -22.25 10.41 11.92
C GLU A 23 -21.48 10.22 10.61
N ILE A 24 -22.12 9.66 9.57
CA ILE A 24 -21.53 9.56 8.23
C ILE A 24 -21.22 10.97 7.67
N LYS A 25 -22.13 11.94 7.85
CA LYS A 25 -21.90 13.34 7.43
C LYS A 25 -20.77 14.00 8.22
N LYS A 26 -20.62 13.72 9.52
CA LYS A 26 -19.53 14.24 10.36
C LYS A 26 -18.18 13.66 9.95
N SER A 27 -18.12 12.36 9.66
CA SER A 27 -16.88 11.68 9.22
C SER A 27 -16.31 12.29 7.93
N TYR A 28 -17.16 12.63 6.96
CA TYR A 28 -16.75 13.35 5.75
C TYR A 28 -15.99 14.65 6.04
N LEU A 29 -16.52 15.48 6.95
CA LEU A 29 -15.96 16.81 7.23
C LEU A 29 -14.56 16.70 7.85
N LYS A 30 -14.37 15.72 8.73
CA LYS A 30 -13.15 15.54 9.52
C LYS A 30 -11.99 14.98 8.68
N GLU A 31 -12.26 14.00 7.82
CA GLU A 31 -11.20 13.19 7.21
C GLU A 31 -11.10 13.32 5.69
N LEU A 32 -12.21 13.56 4.98
CA LEU A 32 -12.25 13.41 3.52
C LEU A 32 -12.30 14.72 2.73
N SER A 33 -12.70 15.82 3.37
CA SER A 33 -12.70 17.16 2.75
C SER A 33 -11.33 17.55 2.18
N LYS A 34 -10.25 17.11 2.82
CA LYS A 34 -8.85 17.35 2.43
C LYS A 34 -8.44 16.61 1.16
N HIS A 35 -9.12 15.51 0.83
CA HIS A 35 -8.83 14.70 -0.36
C HIS A 35 -9.59 15.17 -1.63
N GLY A 36 -10.31 16.30 -1.55
CA GLY A 36 -10.99 16.89 -2.71
C GLY A 36 -12.23 16.13 -3.20
N ILE A 37 -12.71 15.13 -2.45
CA ILE A 37 -13.96 14.44 -2.75
C ILE A 37 -15.13 15.33 -2.35
N LYS A 38 -16.03 15.65 -3.29
CA LYS A 38 -17.25 16.41 -2.99
C LYS A 38 -18.17 15.62 -2.06
N LYS A 39 -18.76 16.29 -1.05
CA LYS A 39 -19.68 15.70 -0.06
C LYS A 39 -20.78 14.83 -0.68
N VAL A 40 -21.49 15.37 -1.67
CA VAL A 40 -22.60 14.66 -2.35
C VAL A 40 -22.12 13.36 -2.98
N ARG A 41 -20.91 13.36 -3.56
CA ARG A 41 -20.30 12.19 -4.15
C ARG A 41 -19.95 11.15 -3.10
N TYR A 42 -19.31 11.56 -2.00
CA TYR A 42 -19.00 10.66 -0.88
C TYR A 42 -20.26 9.99 -0.33
N LEU A 43 -21.31 10.77 -0.05
CA LEU A 43 -22.56 10.25 0.50
C LEU A 43 -23.23 9.23 -0.44
N ASN A 44 -23.26 9.50 -1.74
CA ASN A 44 -23.77 8.55 -2.73
C ASN A 44 -22.91 7.28 -2.86
N LEU A 45 -21.59 7.38 -2.64
CA LEU A 45 -20.71 6.21 -2.60
C LEU A 45 -20.99 5.36 -1.36
N VAL A 46 -21.16 5.98 -0.19
CA VAL A 46 -21.55 5.27 1.04
C VAL A 46 -22.86 4.51 0.84
N SER A 47 -23.90 5.15 0.30
CA SER A 47 -25.17 4.49 0.01
C SER A 47 -24.99 3.24 -0.86
N LYS A 48 -24.23 3.37 -1.95
CA LYS A 48 -23.98 2.25 -2.88
C LYS A 48 -23.17 1.13 -2.23
N THR A 49 -22.17 1.46 -1.43
CA THR A 49 -21.40 0.50 -0.63
C THR A 49 -22.33 -0.30 0.27
N LEU A 50 -23.29 0.35 0.93
CA LEU A 50 -24.26 -0.27 1.83
C LEU A 50 -25.44 -0.98 1.11
N GLY A 51 -25.49 -0.91 -0.22
CA GLY A 51 -26.49 -1.61 -1.03
C GLY A 51 -27.71 -0.80 -1.48
N PHE A 52 -27.66 0.53 -1.33
CA PHE A 52 -28.73 1.47 -1.70
C PHE A 52 -28.39 2.26 -2.99
N GLN A 53 -29.38 2.81 -3.65
CA GLN A 53 -29.27 3.56 -4.90
C GLN A 53 -28.54 4.89 -4.71
N ASP A 54 -28.96 5.69 -3.72
CA ASP A 54 -28.45 7.02 -3.45
C ASP A 54 -28.60 7.45 -1.98
N TRP A 55 -28.11 8.65 -1.65
CA TRP A 55 -28.15 9.18 -0.29
C TRP A 55 -29.55 9.47 0.23
N THR A 56 -30.47 9.92 -0.62
CA THR A 56 -31.83 10.24 -0.21
C THR A 56 -32.60 8.98 0.14
N GLU A 57 -32.49 7.94 -0.68
CA GLU A 57 -33.04 6.61 -0.36
C GLU A 57 -32.44 6.08 0.94
N TYR A 58 -31.11 6.12 1.09
CA TYR A 58 -30.44 5.63 2.30
C TYR A 58 -30.97 6.30 3.59
N GLN A 59 -31.19 7.61 3.58
CA GLN A 59 -31.71 8.31 4.75
C GLN A 59 -33.11 7.83 5.15
N LYS A 60 -33.96 7.55 4.16
CA LYS A 60 -35.30 7.00 4.38
C LYS A 60 -35.21 5.57 4.91
N GLU A 61 -34.47 4.72 4.22
CA GLU A 61 -34.26 3.31 4.57
C GLU A 61 -33.61 3.12 5.94
N TYR A 62 -32.77 4.06 6.36
CA TYR A 62 -32.19 4.05 7.70
C TYR A 62 -33.28 4.09 8.79
N ILE A 63 -34.28 4.95 8.62
CA ILE A 63 -35.39 5.10 9.58
C ILE A 63 -36.41 3.98 9.40
N ASP A 64 -36.80 3.70 8.16
CA ASP A 64 -37.93 2.81 7.87
C ASP A 64 -37.56 1.34 8.00
N ASN A 65 -36.29 0.96 7.81
CA ASN A 65 -35.87 -0.44 7.74
C ASN A 65 -34.66 -0.77 8.62
N ILE A 66 -33.59 0.03 8.63
CA ILE A 66 -32.39 -0.29 9.43
C ILE A 66 -32.71 -0.23 10.92
N LEU A 67 -33.26 0.88 11.43
CA LEU A 67 -33.58 1.01 12.85
C LEU A 67 -34.56 -0.08 13.34
N PRO A 68 -35.69 -0.37 12.65
CA PRO A 68 -36.56 -1.49 13.00
C PRO A 68 -35.87 -2.84 12.92
N PHE A 69 -34.94 -3.04 11.97
CA PHE A 69 -34.16 -4.26 11.88
C PHE A 69 -33.23 -4.44 13.08
N LEU A 70 -32.59 -3.36 13.54
CA LEU A 70 -31.76 -3.39 14.74
C LEU A 70 -32.58 -3.83 15.96
N GLU A 71 -33.73 -3.19 16.17
CA GLU A 71 -34.63 -3.48 17.29
C GLU A 71 -35.15 -4.92 17.23
N LYS A 72 -35.70 -5.34 16.08
CA LYS A 72 -36.26 -6.69 15.87
C LYS A 72 -35.25 -7.80 16.14
N ASN A 73 -33.98 -7.58 15.81
CA ASN A 73 -32.92 -8.59 15.97
C ASN A 73 -32.16 -8.48 17.30
N GLY A 74 -32.55 -7.56 18.19
CA GLY A 74 -31.90 -7.36 19.49
C GLY A 74 -30.49 -6.78 19.38
N LEU A 75 -30.22 -5.97 18.36
CA LEU A 75 -28.96 -5.24 18.15
C LEU A 75 -29.00 -3.97 18.99
N LYS A 76 -28.76 -4.13 20.30
CA LYS A 76 -29.03 -3.10 21.33
C LYS A 76 -27.95 -2.03 21.38
N GLN A 77 -26.69 -2.43 21.26
CA GLN A 77 -25.57 -1.54 21.54
C GLN A 77 -24.50 -1.63 20.47
N TYR A 78 -24.17 -0.49 19.86
CA TYR A 78 -23.09 -0.44 18.88
C TYR A 78 -21.74 -0.62 19.58
N ALA A 79 -21.09 -1.77 19.38
CA ALA A 79 -19.92 -2.21 20.13
C ALA A 79 -18.76 -1.19 20.11
N PRO A 80 -18.48 -0.47 19.00
CA PRO A 80 -17.43 0.54 18.98
C PRO A 80 -17.67 1.74 19.90
N ASN A 81 -18.92 2.10 20.24
CA ASN A 81 -19.18 3.14 21.26
C ASN A 81 -18.78 2.66 22.67
N ASN A 82 -18.83 1.34 22.85
CA ASN A 82 -18.41 0.52 23.98
C ASN A 82 -16.92 0.43 24.32
N GLU A 83 -16.07 0.69 23.33
CA GLU A 83 -14.76 0.03 23.22
C GLU A 83 -14.83 -1.51 23.30
N SER A 84 -15.99 -2.09 22.99
CA SER A 84 -16.19 -3.54 23.00
C SER A 84 -15.66 -4.15 21.71
N GLU A 85 -14.78 -5.15 21.83
CA GLU A 85 -14.20 -5.84 20.68
C GLU A 85 -14.84 -7.22 20.52
N ILE A 86 -15.87 -7.29 19.67
CA ILE A 86 -16.64 -8.51 19.43
C ILE A 86 -15.92 -9.53 18.53
N LEU A 87 -14.79 -9.14 17.93
CA LEU A 87 -14.02 -9.96 16.98
C LEU A 87 -12.75 -10.58 17.56
N LYS A 88 -12.58 -10.51 18.87
CA LYS A 88 -11.46 -11.16 19.57
C LYS A 88 -11.90 -11.81 20.88
N SER A 89 -11.08 -12.73 21.36
CA SER A 89 -11.22 -13.30 22.69
C SER A 89 -10.89 -12.30 23.80
N GLN A 90 -11.50 -12.50 24.98
CA GLN A 90 -11.17 -11.71 26.17
C GLN A 90 -9.75 -12.02 26.65
N HIS A 91 -9.35 -13.29 26.52
CA HIS A 91 -8.00 -13.79 26.78
C HIS A 91 -7.65 -14.82 25.72
N GLY A 92 -6.37 -14.85 25.28
CA GLY A 92 -5.87 -15.75 24.24
C GLY A 92 -5.87 -15.17 22.82
N ASP A 93 -5.42 -15.98 21.87
CA ASP A 93 -5.03 -15.54 20.52
C ASP A 93 -6.10 -15.77 19.43
N VAL A 94 -7.39 -15.83 19.78
CA VAL A 94 -8.46 -15.92 18.78
C VAL A 94 -8.90 -14.51 18.39
N SER A 95 -8.64 -14.15 17.14
CA SER A 95 -9.05 -12.85 16.59
C SER A 95 -9.20 -12.94 15.08
N PHE A 96 -10.17 -12.19 14.55
CA PHE A 96 -10.40 -12.03 13.12
C PHE A 96 -10.55 -10.56 12.76
N SER A 97 -10.05 -10.19 11.59
CA SER A 97 -10.27 -8.86 11.01
C SER A 97 -11.68 -8.73 10.42
N TYR A 98 -12.16 -7.50 10.26
CA TYR A 98 -13.44 -7.25 9.59
C TYR A 98 -13.37 -7.70 8.13
N ARG A 99 -12.21 -7.52 7.46
CA ARG A 99 -12.03 -7.98 6.08
C ARG A 99 -12.12 -9.49 5.96
N GLN A 100 -11.52 -10.27 6.86
CA GLN A 100 -11.65 -11.73 6.83
C GLN A 100 -13.13 -12.17 6.91
N ILE A 101 -13.90 -11.53 7.81
CA ILE A 101 -15.33 -11.83 7.97
C ILE A 101 -16.12 -11.41 6.72
N ALA A 102 -15.89 -10.19 6.22
CA ALA A 102 -16.54 -9.68 5.02
C ALA A 102 -16.23 -10.57 3.80
N ASP A 103 -14.97 -10.89 3.57
CA ASP A 103 -14.55 -11.72 2.44
C ASP A 103 -15.19 -13.12 2.53
N ARG A 104 -15.24 -13.73 3.72
CA ARG A 104 -15.94 -15.02 3.91
C ARG A 104 -17.44 -14.92 3.60
N ILE A 105 -18.11 -13.87 4.08
CA ILE A 105 -19.56 -13.70 3.88
C ILE A 105 -19.90 -13.40 2.42
N PHE A 106 -19.15 -12.53 1.77
CA PHE A 106 -19.55 -11.98 0.46
C PHE A 106 -18.86 -12.67 -0.73
N LEU A 107 -17.69 -13.28 -0.55
CA LEU A 107 -16.82 -13.74 -1.65
C LEU A 107 -16.59 -15.25 -1.69
N SER A 108 -17.10 -15.99 -0.71
CA SER A 108 -16.77 -17.40 -0.59
C SER A 108 -17.50 -18.34 -1.53
N ASN A 109 -18.65 -17.91 -2.05
CA ASN A 109 -19.62 -18.78 -2.71
C ASN A 109 -20.07 -19.99 -1.86
N LYS A 110 -19.74 -20.01 -0.56
CA LYS A 110 -20.25 -20.97 0.44
C LYS A 110 -21.51 -20.40 1.10
N PRO A 111 -22.31 -21.21 1.81
CA PRO A 111 -23.41 -20.71 2.62
C PRO A 111 -22.95 -19.61 3.58
N ILE A 112 -23.77 -18.56 3.75
CA ILE A 112 -23.49 -17.51 4.71
C ILE A 112 -23.45 -18.13 6.11
N PRO A 113 -22.37 -17.92 6.89
CA PRO A 113 -22.31 -18.35 8.28
C PRO A 113 -23.54 -17.87 9.06
N LYS A 114 -24.11 -18.72 9.92
CA LYS A 114 -25.05 -18.32 10.96
C LYS A 114 -24.32 -17.75 12.17
N LYS A 115 -23.17 -18.35 12.51
CA LYS A 115 -22.31 -17.87 13.60
C LYS A 115 -20.83 -18.05 13.24
N ILE A 116 -20.01 -17.11 13.70
CA ILE A 116 -18.55 -17.20 13.64
C ILE A 116 -18.03 -17.16 15.08
N PHE A 117 -17.17 -18.11 15.44
CA PHE A 117 -16.54 -18.11 16.75
C PHE A 117 -15.37 -17.14 16.74
N THR A 118 -15.47 -16.05 17.49
CA THR A 118 -14.41 -15.05 17.66
C THR A 118 -13.74 -15.15 19.03
N GLY A 119 -14.31 -15.95 19.94
CA GLY A 119 -13.89 -16.05 21.32
C GLY A 119 -14.38 -14.90 22.20
N HIS A 120 -15.22 -13.99 21.69
CA HIS A 120 -15.75 -12.87 22.47
C HIS A 120 -16.33 -13.30 23.83
N SER A 121 -15.89 -12.63 24.90
CA SER A 121 -16.20 -12.96 26.31
C SER A 121 -15.71 -14.34 26.80
N CYS A 122 -14.90 -15.06 26.00
CA CYS A 122 -14.23 -16.29 26.42
C CYS A 122 -12.81 -16.00 26.92
N LYS A 123 -12.46 -16.65 28.02
CA LYS A 123 -11.08 -16.87 28.44
C LYS A 123 -10.56 -18.12 27.72
N ILE A 124 -9.72 -17.92 26.73
CA ILE A 124 -9.11 -19.00 25.95
C ILE A 124 -7.59 -18.94 26.18
N ASP A 125 -6.94 -20.08 26.31
CA ASP A 125 -5.48 -20.10 26.34
C ASP A 125 -4.91 -21.44 25.87
N ASN A 126 -3.60 -21.55 25.72
CA ASN A 126 -2.89 -22.74 25.32
C ASN A 126 -2.48 -23.57 26.53
N PHE A 127 -2.72 -24.88 26.45
CA PHE A 127 -2.28 -25.85 27.46
C PHE A 127 -0.80 -25.72 27.82
N TYR A 128 0.04 -25.50 26.80
CA TYR A 128 1.49 -25.41 26.98
C TYR A 128 1.92 -24.30 27.94
N TYR A 129 1.20 -23.18 27.96
CA TYR A 129 1.55 -22.02 28.79
C TYR A 129 1.55 -22.36 30.28
N TYR A 130 0.56 -23.15 30.72
CA TYR A 130 0.41 -23.52 32.12
C TYR A 130 1.18 -24.79 32.49
N TYR A 131 1.29 -25.75 31.57
CA TYR A 131 1.92 -27.04 31.87
C TYR A 131 3.46 -27.05 31.69
N ARG A 132 4.04 -25.99 31.12
CA ARG A 132 5.49 -25.69 31.08
C ARG A 132 6.41 -26.79 30.57
N GLY A 133 5.95 -27.63 29.66
CA GLY A 133 6.85 -28.59 29.01
C GLY A 133 7.08 -29.90 29.76
N LEU A 134 6.41 -30.13 30.90
CA LEU A 134 6.57 -31.36 31.68
C LEU A 134 6.00 -32.59 30.95
N PRO A 135 6.62 -33.78 31.07
CA PRO A 135 6.03 -35.01 30.56
C PRO A 135 4.73 -35.35 31.28
N PHE A 136 3.76 -35.87 30.54
CA PHE A 136 2.47 -36.31 31.08
C PHE A 136 2.08 -37.67 30.53
N ASN A 137 1.24 -38.38 31.27
CA ASN A 137 0.75 -39.70 30.89
C ASN A 137 -0.73 -39.61 30.49
N ILE A 138 -1.06 -40.16 29.33
CA ILE A 138 -2.43 -40.41 28.90
C ILE A 138 -2.52 -41.87 28.48
N ASN A 139 -3.46 -42.62 29.05
CA ASN A 139 -3.70 -44.03 28.70
C ASN A 139 -2.42 -44.89 28.68
N ASN A 140 -1.58 -44.78 29.72
CA ASN A 140 -0.30 -45.49 29.85
C ASN A 140 0.77 -45.12 28.80
N LYS A 141 0.58 -44.02 28.07
CA LYS A 141 1.54 -43.47 27.11
C LYS A 141 2.11 -42.17 27.65
N ILE A 142 3.43 -42.13 27.77
CA ILE A 142 4.16 -40.93 28.22
C ILE A 142 4.40 -40.02 27.01
N PHE A 143 3.91 -38.80 27.09
CA PHE A 143 4.17 -37.74 26.11
C PHE A 143 5.27 -36.83 26.63
N THR A 144 6.43 -36.88 25.97
CA THR A 144 7.58 -35.99 26.23
C THR A 144 7.69 -34.84 25.22
N ASN A 145 6.91 -34.88 24.15
CA ASN A 145 6.81 -33.82 23.15
C ASN A 145 5.34 -33.64 22.71
N TYR A 146 4.80 -32.45 22.94
CA TYR A 146 3.42 -32.06 22.61
C TYR A 146 3.11 -32.11 21.12
N GLU A 147 4.10 -31.89 20.24
CA GLU A 147 3.91 -31.97 18.79
C GLU A 147 3.46 -33.37 18.34
N LYS A 148 3.79 -34.41 19.12
CA LYS A 148 3.33 -35.78 18.84
C LYS A 148 1.87 -36.00 19.23
N LEU A 149 1.30 -35.19 20.12
CA LEU A 149 -0.07 -35.34 20.61
C LEU A 149 -1.10 -35.15 19.48
N HIS A 150 -0.80 -34.26 18.54
CA HIS A 150 -1.73 -33.91 17.45
C HIS A 150 -1.67 -34.86 16.27
N LYS A 151 -0.62 -35.68 16.16
CA LYS A 151 -0.48 -36.65 15.07
C LYS A 151 -1.51 -37.77 15.10
N ASN A 152 -2.25 -37.92 16.20
CA ASN A 152 -3.27 -38.95 16.36
C ASN A 152 -4.53 -38.38 17.05
N LYS A 153 -5.67 -38.45 16.36
CA LYS A 153 -6.99 -38.02 16.87
C LYS A 153 -7.38 -38.67 18.20
N ASN A 154 -7.09 -39.95 18.40
CA ASN A 154 -7.45 -40.67 19.62
C ASN A 154 -6.63 -40.19 20.82
N ASP A 155 -5.36 -39.86 20.62
CA ASP A 155 -4.49 -39.30 21.66
C ASP A 155 -5.01 -37.93 22.09
N LEU A 156 -5.37 -37.07 21.13
CA LEU A 156 -5.92 -35.74 21.40
C LEU A 156 -7.27 -35.82 22.12
N GLN A 157 -8.16 -36.73 21.70
CA GLN A 157 -9.44 -36.94 22.39
C GLN A 157 -9.27 -37.49 23.81
N SER A 158 -8.28 -38.36 24.02
CA SER A 158 -7.96 -38.90 25.35
C SER A 158 -7.39 -37.82 26.26
N PHE A 159 -6.56 -36.93 25.70
CA PHE A 159 -6.01 -35.79 26.42
C PHE A 159 -7.08 -34.80 26.89
N ILE A 160 -8.01 -34.44 26.01
CA ILE A 160 -9.13 -33.54 26.34
C ILE A 160 -9.96 -34.05 27.52
N LYS A 161 -10.00 -35.37 27.72
CA LYS A 161 -10.72 -36.04 28.81
C LYS A 161 -9.84 -36.34 30.02
N SER A 162 -8.54 -36.05 29.96
CA SER A 162 -7.59 -36.35 31.03
C SER A 162 -7.80 -35.41 32.22
N GLU A 163 -7.52 -35.92 33.41
CA GLU A 163 -7.60 -35.14 34.65
C GLU A 163 -6.68 -33.91 34.63
N ILE A 164 -5.48 -34.04 34.05
CA ILE A 164 -4.52 -32.93 33.92
C ILE A 164 -5.12 -31.78 33.12
N TYR A 165 -5.75 -32.08 31.98
CA TYR A 165 -6.36 -31.05 31.13
C TYR A 165 -7.54 -30.38 31.82
N THR A 166 -8.43 -31.18 32.44
CA THR A 166 -9.62 -30.68 33.14
C THR A 166 -9.24 -29.83 34.35
N ASN A 167 -8.32 -30.32 35.20
CA ASN A 167 -7.85 -29.59 36.37
C ASN A 167 -7.19 -28.27 35.98
N LEU A 168 -6.31 -28.26 34.97
CA LEU A 168 -5.70 -27.01 34.50
C LEU A 168 -6.72 -26.02 33.95
N LYS A 169 -7.69 -26.49 33.17
CA LYS A 169 -8.75 -25.63 32.64
C LYS A 169 -9.56 -25.00 33.79
N GLU A 170 -9.88 -25.78 34.82
CA GLU A 170 -10.62 -25.33 36.00
C GLU A 170 -9.80 -24.40 36.90
N GLU A 171 -8.56 -24.77 37.24
CA GLU A 171 -7.62 -24.00 38.07
C GLU A 171 -7.34 -22.61 37.47
N GLN A 172 -7.27 -22.51 36.15
CA GLN A 172 -7.05 -21.25 35.43
C GLN A 172 -8.34 -20.53 35.06
N GLU A 173 -9.50 -21.07 35.47
CA GLU A 173 -10.83 -20.54 35.17
C GLU A 173 -11.06 -20.28 33.67
N LEU A 174 -10.60 -21.19 32.81
CA LEU A 174 -10.65 -21.05 31.35
C LEU A 174 -11.94 -21.65 30.78
N ASP A 175 -12.50 -20.99 29.76
CA ASP A 175 -13.64 -21.52 29.03
C ASP A 175 -13.21 -22.60 28.03
N TYR A 176 -12.04 -22.41 27.42
CA TYR A 176 -11.44 -23.34 26.48
C TYR A 176 -9.93 -23.34 26.61
N LEU A 177 -9.34 -24.54 26.63
CA LEU A 177 -7.89 -24.73 26.69
C LEU A 177 -7.46 -25.34 25.36
N ILE A 178 -6.81 -24.54 24.51
CA ILE A 178 -6.28 -24.96 23.23
C ILE A 178 -5.28 -26.08 23.49
N THR A 179 -5.63 -27.25 23.00
CA THR A 179 -4.83 -28.46 23.17
C THR A 179 -3.62 -28.48 22.23
N SER A 180 -3.69 -27.78 21.09
CA SER A 180 -2.70 -27.86 20.01
C SER A 180 -1.99 -26.56 19.67
N LEU A 181 -0.77 -26.37 20.19
CA LEU A 181 0.00 -25.15 19.94
C LEU A 181 0.45 -25.01 18.47
N VAL A 182 0.85 -26.11 17.82
CA VAL A 182 1.47 -26.04 16.48
C VAL A 182 0.44 -25.90 15.36
N ILE A 183 -0.70 -26.58 15.50
CA ILE A 183 -1.69 -26.69 14.41
C ILE A 183 -2.80 -25.65 14.56
N PHE A 184 -3.15 -25.25 15.79
CA PHE A 184 -4.20 -24.26 16.03
C PHE A 184 -3.99 -22.94 15.26
N PRO A 185 -2.77 -22.35 15.23
CA PRO A 185 -2.54 -21.14 14.44
C PRO A 185 -2.83 -21.32 12.95
N SER A 186 -2.54 -22.50 12.37
CA SER A 186 -2.82 -22.79 10.97
C SER A 186 -4.32 -22.93 10.67
N LEU A 187 -5.12 -23.39 11.63
CA LEU A 187 -6.58 -23.51 11.49
C LEU A 187 -7.33 -22.19 11.76
N LYS A 188 -6.67 -21.18 12.33
CA LYS A 188 -7.24 -19.87 12.64
C LYS A 188 -7.34 -18.97 11.39
N ASN A 189 -8.21 -19.37 10.48
CA ASN A 189 -8.54 -18.63 9.26
C ASN A 189 -10.05 -18.77 8.96
N LEU A 190 -10.57 -17.97 8.02
CA LEU A 190 -11.96 -18.08 7.56
C LEU A 190 -12.09 -18.65 6.14
N ILE A 191 -11.01 -19.21 5.59
CA ILE A 191 -11.05 -20.02 4.36
C ILE A 191 -11.77 -21.34 4.66
N GLY A 192 -11.35 -22.01 5.74
CA GLY A 192 -11.97 -23.22 6.28
C GLY A 192 -13.15 -22.93 7.22
N ASP A 193 -13.75 -24.01 7.74
CA ASP A 193 -15.01 -23.97 8.48
C ASP A 193 -14.86 -24.26 10.00
N THR A 194 -13.62 -24.35 10.50
CA THR A 194 -13.31 -24.67 11.92
C THR A 194 -14.03 -23.75 12.91
N PHE A 195 -14.15 -22.47 12.58
CA PHE A 195 -14.75 -21.44 13.42
C PHE A 195 -16.16 -21.04 12.97
N ILE A 196 -16.83 -21.84 12.12
CA ILE A 196 -18.07 -21.45 11.42
C ILE A 196 -19.21 -22.43 11.69
N ILE A 197 -20.36 -21.89 12.11
CA ILE A 197 -21.65 -22.60 12.06
C ILE A 197 -22.43 -22.04 10.88
N ASP A 198 -22.88 -22.91 9.99
CA ASP A 198 -23.70 -22.60 8.80
C ASP A 198 -24.67 -23.76 8.53
N ASP A 199 -25.41 -23.71 7.43
CA ASP A 199 -26.33 -24.76 6.99
C ASP A 199 -25.67 -25.97 6.32
N SER A 200 -24.35 -25.96 6.13
CA SER A 200 -23.63 -27.10 5.56
C SER A 200 -23.44 -28.21 6.59
N ASN A 201 -23.79 -29.43 6.18
CA ASN A 201 -23.51 -30.65 6.95
C ASN A 201 -22.04 -31.09 6.79
N GLU A 202 -21.40 -30.74 5.68
CA GLU A 202 -19.99 -31.03 5.44
C GLU A 202 -19.15 -29.82 5.85
N LYS A 203 -18.11 -30.07 6.66
CA LYS A 203 -17.16 -29.05 7.12
C LYS A 203 -15.82 -29.29 6.48
N GLU A 204 -15.26 -28.25 5.88
CA GLU A 204 -13.94 -28.29 5.29
C GLU A 204 -12.96 -27.54 6.21
N HIS A 205 -12.07 -28.26 6.89
CA HIS A 205 -11.09 -27.65 7.78
C HIS A 205 -9.77 -27.45 7.04
N ILE A 206 -9.53 -26.19 6.63
CA ILE A 206 -8.34 -25.80 5.88
C ILE A 206 -7.30 -25.24 6.85
N GLY A 207 -6.11 -25.84 6.86
CA GLY A 207 -4.93 -25.30 7.52
C GLY A 207 -4.08 -24.48 6.56
N LEU A 208 -3.51 -23.37 7.03
CA LEU A 208 -2.44 -22.68 6.31
C LEU A 208 -1.20 -23.59 6.28
N LEU A 209 -0.93 -24.15 5.09
CA LEU A 209 0.05 -25.22 4.86
C LEU A 209 1.50 -24.74 4.79
N TYR A 210 1.76 -23.45 4.96
CA TYR A 210 3.07 -22.88 4.73
C TYR A 210 3.51 -22.00 5.90
N LYS A 211 4.82 -21.95 6.11
CA LYS A 211 5.47 -20.97 6.99
C LYS A 211 6.63 -20.35 6.23
N HIS A 212 6.78 -19.03 6.32
CA HIS A 212 7.74 -18.27 5.51
C HIS A 212 9.21 -18.76 5.60
N ASN A 213 9.56 -19.49 6.65
CA ASN A 213 10.90 -20.03 6.90
C ASN A 213 10.99 -21.56 6.78
N GLN A 214 9.88 -22.29 6.64
CA GLN A 214 9.85 -23.76 6.65
C GLN A 214 9.24 -24.35 5.37
N GLY A 215 8.62 -23.54 4.52
CA GLY A 215 7.97 -24.00 3.30
C GLY A 215 6.65 -24.71 3.54
N LEU A 216 6.28 -25.58 2.61
CA LEU A 216 5.06 -26.38 2.69
C LEU A 216 5.21 -27.48 3.75
N SER A 217 4.32 -27.47 4.74
CA SER A 217 4.18 -28.53 5.74
C SER A 217 3.26 -29.64 5.21
N ASN A 218 3.67 -30.88 5.37
CA ASN A 218 2.92 -32.08 4.94
C ASN A 218 1.87 -32.53 5.98
N GLU A 219 1.33 -31.61 6.79
CA GLU A 219 0.38 -31.98 7.84
C GLU A 219 -1.04 -32.18 7.27
N TYR A 220 -1.35 -33.39 6.81
CA TYR A 220 -2.67 -33.76 6.26
C TYR A 220 -3.80 -33.91 7.33
N ILE A 221 -3.54 -33.57 8.59
CA ILE A 221 -4.41 -33.85 9.74
C ILE A 221 -5.36 -32.70 10.12
N PHE A 222 -5.44 -31.64 9.30
CA PHE A 222 -6.30 -30.50 9.57
C PHE A 222 -7.78 -30.86 9.65
N GLN A 223 -8.24 -31.83 8.85
CA GLN A 223 -9.63 -32.27 8.90
C GLN A 223 -9.98 -32.88 10.26
N GLU A 224 -9.20 -33.87 10.71
CA GLU A 224 -9.46 -34.58 11.96
C GLU A 224 -9.34 -33.68 13.20
N ILE A 225 -8.32 -32.81 13.23
CA ILE A 225 -8.10 -31.89 14.35
C ILE A 225 -9.12 -30.76 14.31
N GLY A 226 -9.40 -30.23 13.13
CA GLY A 226 -10.42 -29.22 12.90
C GLY A 226 -11.78 -29.69 13.38
N ASP A 227 -12.16 -30.94 13.11
CA ASP A 227 -13.41 -31.54 13.61
C ASP A 227 -13.46 -31.55 15.15
N ILE A 228 -12.35 -31.92 15.81
CA ILE A 228 -12.26 -31.98 17.27
C ILE A 228 -12.42 -30.58 17.86
N ILE A 229 -11.67 -29.60 17.35
CA ILE A 229 -11.74 -28.21 17.80
C ILE A 229 -13.14 -27.67 17.55
N HIS A 230 -13.67 -27.83 16.35
CA HIS A 230 -15.00 -27.35 15.96
C HIS A 230 -16.08 -27.92 16.89
N LYS A 231 -16.02 -29.23 17.19
CA LYS A 231 -16.94 -29.87 18.14
C LYS A 231 -16.87 -29.24 19.52
N GLN A 232 -15.68 -29.02 20.06
CA GLN A 232 -15.52 -28.39 21.38
C GLN A 232 -16.00 -26.93 21.40
N LEU A 233 -15.73 -26.16 20.34
CA LEU A 233 -16.22 -24.78 20.24
C LEU A 233 -17.76 -24.74 20.23
N LYS A 234 -18.44 -25.72 19.64
CA LYS A 234 -19.90 -25.82 19.65
C LYS A 234 -20.49 -26.10 21.02
N GLU A 235 -19.71 -26.67 21.94
CA GLU A 235 -20.14 -26.90 23.33
C GLU A 235 -20.12 -25.60 24.15
N LEU A 236 -19.45 -24.54 23.69
CA LEU A 236 -19.40 -23.24 24.34
C LEU A 236 -20.65 -22.42 24.02
N GLU A 237 -21.31 -21.89 25.07
CA GLU A 237 -22.45 -20.99 24.90
C GLU A 237 -22.07 -19.54 24.53
N LYS A 238 -20.82 -19.15 24.77
CA LYS A 238 -20.26 -17.81 24.50
C LYS A 238 -19.08 -17.90 23.53
N GLY A 239 -18.61 -16.76 23.03
CA GLY A 239 -17.57 -16.70 21.99
C GLY A 239 -18.08 -16.72 20.55
N TRP A 240 -19.38 -16.98 20.36
CA TRP A 240 -20.03 -16.98 19.04
C TRP A 240 -20.68 -15.63 18.73
N ILE A 241 -20.37 -15.11 17.54
CA ILE A 241 -21.01 -13.93 16.97
C ILE A 241 -22.03 -14.39 15.93
N GLU A 242 -23.28 -14.02 16.13
CA GLU A 242 -24.37 -14.28 15.19
C GLU A 242 -24.25 -13.34 13.98
N ILE A 243 -24.47 -13.92 12.81
CA ILE A 243 -24.36 -13.23 11.52
C ILE A 243 -25.78 -13.05 10.98
N ILE A 244 -26.19 -11.79 10.84
CA ILE A 244 -27.57 -11.44 10.50
C ILE A 244 -27.57 -10.60 9.22
N PRO A 245 -27.81 -11.21 8.05
CA PRO A 245 -27.84 -10.50 6.79
C PRO A 245 -28.98 -9.48 6.74
N PHE A 246 -28.68 -8.25 6.32
CA PHE A 246 -29.69 -7.22 6.08
C PHE A 246 -30.01 -7.13 4.58
N ASN A 247 -28.98 -7.04 3.74
CA ASN A 247 -29.08 -7.08 2.30
C ASN A 247 -27.83 -7.72 1.68
N LYS A 248 -27.71 -7.73 0.35
CA LYS A 248 -26.56 -8.32 -0.38
C LYS A 248 -25.19 -7.67 -0.11
N ASN A 249 -25.16 -6.51 0.54
CA ASN A 249 -23.98 -5.69 0.77
C ASN A 249 -23.72 -5.38 2.25
N LEU A 250 -24.70 -5.59 3.15
CA LEU A 250 -24.62 -5.22 4.56
C LEU A 250 -25.08 -6.39 5.43
N VAL A 251 -24.23 -6.76 6.40
CA VAL A 251 -24.49 -7.81 7.37
C VAL A 251 -24.14 -7.32 8.77
N PHE A 252 -25.01 -7.64 9.73
CA PHE A 252 -24.80 -7.32 11.14
C PHE A 252 -24.16 -8.48 11.88
N LEU A 253 -23.31 -8.14 12.84
CA LEU A 253 -22.57 -9.05 13.70
C LEU A 253 -23.09 -8.84 15.12
N LYS A 254 -23.67 -9.86 15.75
CA LYS A 254 -24.31 -9.74 17.07
C LYS A 254 -23.67 -10.66 18.12
N ALA A 255 -23.23 -10.09 19.22
CA ALA A 255 -22.81 -10.81 20.42
C ALA A 255 -24.02 -11.18 21.31
N LYS A 256 -23.82 -12.11 22.25
CA LYS A 256 -24.90 -12.66 23.11
C LYS A 256 -25.60 -11.60 23.97
N ASP A 257 -24.88 -10.56 24.38
CA ASP A 257 -25.38 -9.43 25.19
C ASP A 257 -26.20 -8.41 24.37
N GLY A 258 -26.24 -8.54 23.04
CA GLY A 258 -26.85 -7.58 22.12
C GLY A 258 -25.89 -6.48 21.66
N SER A 259 -24.61 -6.52 22.06
CA SER A 259 -23.56 -5.73 21.44
C SER A 259 -23.45 -6.13 19.97
N TYR A 260 -23.34 -5.15 19.08
CA TYR A 260 -23.29 -5.42 17.66
C TYR A 260 -22.31 -4.54 16.89
N ASP A 261 -21.92 -5.04 15.74
CA ASP A 261 -21.20 -4.30 14.72
C ASP A 261 -21.76 -4.70 13.34
N PHE A 262 -21.14 -4.21 12.26
CA PHE A 262 -21.53 -4.51 10.90
C PHE A 262 -20.32 -4.63 9.99
N VAL A 263 -20.46 -5.47 8.97
CA VAL A 263 -19.54 -5.59 7.84
C VAL A 263 -20.28 -5.32 6.55
N PHE A 264 -19.55 -4.84 5.56
CA PHE A 264 -20.09 -4.60 4.23
C PHE A 264 -19.18 -5.19 3.16
N ARG A 265 -19.74 -5.39 1.97
CA ARG A 265 -19.01 -5.93 0.82
C ARG A 265 -17.83 -5.02 0.45
N SER A 266 -16.69 -5.62 0.11
CA SER A 266 -15.45 -4.91 -0.27
C SER A 266 -14.79 -4.11 0.87
N LEU A 267 -15.10 -4.41 2.13
CA LEU A 267 -14.49 -3.76 3.29
C LEU A 267 -12.97 -3.92 3.33
N ARG A 268 -12.29 -2.92 3.90
CA ARG A 268 -10.85 -2.90 4.22
C ARG A 268 -10.66 -2.54 5.69
N ASP A 269 -9.72 -3.19 6.37
CA ASP A 269 -9.41 -2.92 7.79
C ASP A 269 -8.55 -1.66 7.99
N LYS A 270 -7.89 -1.21 6.92
CA LYS A 270 -6.94 -0.09 6.93
C LYS A 270 -7.15 0.78 5.71
N PRO A 271 -6.88 2.10 5.81
CA PRO A 271 -6.86 2.95 4.63
C PRO A 271 -5.65 2.56 3.76
N PHE A 272 -5.77 2.73 2.46
CA PHE A 272 -4.61 2.76 1.57
C PHE A 272 -3.80 4.02 1.88
N ILE A 273 -2.56 3.82 2.33
CA ILE A 273 -1.61 4.90 2.59
C ILE A 273 -0.63 4.90 1.45
N SER A 274 -0.85 5.79 0.49
CA SER A 274 0.14 6.04 -0.56
C SER A 274 1.42 6.58 0.08
N GLU A 275 2.56 5.96 -0.21
CA GLU A 275 3.88 6.46 0.22
C GLU A 275 4.15 7.89 -0.28
N PHE A 276 3.49 8.28 -1.36
CA PHE A 276 3.56 9.61 -1.96
C PHE A 276 2.53 10.60 -1.38
N GLY A 277 1.51 10.12 -0.67
CA GLY A 277 0.31 10.90 -0.31
C GLY A 277 0.56 12.12 0.58
N LYS A 278 1.71 12.17 1.27
CA LYS A 278 2.16 13.32 2.05
C LYS A 278 2.65 14.48 1.18
N TYR A 279 3.09 14.19 -0.04
CA TYR A 279 3.82 15.13 -0.91
C TYR A 279 3.08 15.44 -2.20
N ILE A 280 2.25 14.51 -2.68
CA ILE A 280 1.50 14.64 -3.91
C ILE A 280 0.12 13.98 -3.81
N ARG A 281 -0.89 14.61 -4.41
CA ARG A 281 -2.24 14.05 -4.52
C ARG A 281 -2.25 12.87 -5.48
N THR A 282 -3.01 11.82 -5.17
CA THR A 282 -3.11 10.61 -6.00
C THR A 282 -3.47 10.89 -7.47
N LYS A 283 -4.29 11.92 -7.74
CA LYS A 283 -4.66 12.31 -9.11
C LYS A 283 -3.46 12.74 -9.98
N ASN A 284 -2.39 13.20 -9.35
CA ASN A 284 -1.16 13.70 -9.97
C ASN A 284 -0.08 12.60 -10.06
N ILE A 285 -0.34 11.38 -9.61
CA ILE A 285 0.58 10.25 -9.75
C ILE A 285 0.35 9.60 -11.13
N PRO A 286 1.40 9.28 -11.90
CA PRO A 286 1.29 8.50 -13.14
C PRO A 286 0.50 7.20 -12.96
N SER A 287 -0.09 6.70 -14.04
CA SER A 287 -0.83 5.42 -13.99
C SER A 287 0.07 4.22 -13.72
N LEU A 288 1.34 4.30 -14.07
CA LEU A 288 2.40 3.37 -13.68
C LEU A 288 3.60 4.17 -13.23
N LEU A 289 4.15 3.82 -12.08
CA LEU A 289 5.30 4.52 -11.49
C LEU A 289 6.41 3.53 -11.16
N ASN A 290 6.08 2.54 -10.32
CA ASN A 290 6.94 1.42 -10.01
C ASN A 290 6.07 0.20 -9.68
N GLU A 291 6.60 -0.98 -10.00
CA GLU A 291 5.82 -2.20 -10.00
C GLU A 291 5.32 -2.64 -8.62
N GLU A 292 6.07 -2.33 -7.56
CA GLU A 292 5.71 -2.69 -6.18
C GLU A 292 4.51 -1.85 -5.70
N TYR A 293 4.62 -0.52 -5.77
CA TYR A 293 3.54 0.40 -5.43
C TYR A 293 2.28 0.15 -6.25
N ASP A 294 2.45 -0.04 -7.56
CA ASP A 294 1.33 -0.25 -8.48
C ASP A 294 0.59 -1.55 -8.17
N PHE A 295 1.31 -2.62 -7.78
CA PHE A 295 0.70 -3.86 -7.33
C PHE A 295 -0.05 -3.70 -6.01
N ASP A 296 0.52 -3.01 -5.01
CA ASP A 296 -0.15 -2.76 -3.73
C ASP A 296 -1.42 -1.92 -3.91
N ARG A 297 -1.36 -0.90 -4.77
CA ARG A 297 -2.53 -0.11 -5.17
C ARG A 297 -3.58 -1.01 -5.83
N TRP A 298 -3.18 -1.82 -6.81
CA TRP A 298 -4.05 -2.76 -7.50
C TRP A 298 -4.72 -3.74 -6.53
N LEU A 299 -3.97 -4.31 -5.59
CA LEU A 299 -4.44 -5.27 -4.60
C LEU A 299 -5.45 -4.64 -3.62
N TYR A 300 -5.27 -3.36 -3.30
CA TYR A 300 -6.19 -2.62 -2.44
C TYR A 300 -7.51 -2.30 -3.15
N PHE A 301 -7.46 -1.76 -4.36
CA PHE A 301 -8.65 -1.26 -5.09
C PHE A 301 -9.33 -2.33 -5.96
N GLY A 302 -8.66 -3.45 -6.22
CA GLY A 302 -9.22 -4.64 -6.88
C GLY A 302 -9.65 -4.40 -8.32
N PHE A 303 -8.72 -4.16 -9.23
CA PHE A 303 -9.02 -3.76 -10.61
C PHE A 303 -8.90 -4.91 -11.61
N LYS A 304 -9.96 -5.25 -12.36
CA LYS A 304 -9.88 -6.29 -13.39
C LYS A 304 -9.39 -5.69 -14.69
N GLU A 305 -8.16 -6.02 -15.07
CA GLU A 305 -7.59 -5.65 -16.36
C GLU A 305 -8.14 -6.58 -17.46
N LYS A 306 -9.37 -6.34 -17.91
CA LYS A 306 -9.84 -6.94 -19.15
C LYS A 306 -9.46 -6.01 -20.30
N ASN A 307 -8.38 -6.35 -21.02
CA ASN A 307 -7.96 -5.79 -22.31
C ASN A 307 -7.70 -4.27 -22.41
N LYS A 308 -6.42 -3.92 -22.63
CA LYS A 308 -5.77 -2.74 -23.28
C LYS A 308 -6.27 -1.29 -23.04
N LYS A 309 -7.47 -1.00 -22.53
CA LYS A 309 -7.98 0.37 -22.29
C LYS A 309 -8.21 0.61 -20.81
N ILE A 310 -7.49 1.58 -20.25
CA ILE A 310 -7.61 2.04 -18.85
C ILE A 310 -9.07 2.33 -18.44
N LYS A 311 -9.90 2.80 -19.38
CA LYS A 311 -11.33 3.09 -19.14
C LYS A 311 -12.22 1.85 -18.94
N GLU A 312 -11.74 0.66 -19.31
CA GLU A 312 -12.48 -0.61 -19.22
C GLU A 312 -12.13 -1.40 -17.95
N ILE A 313 -11.19 -0.90 -17.15
CA ILE A 313 -10.82 -1.49 -15.85
C ILE A 313 -12.04 -1.46 -14.92
N LYS A 314 -12.49 -2.64 -14.48
CA LYS A 314 -13.66 -2.78 -13.59
C LYS A 314 -13.21 -3.22 -12.21
N PRO A 315 -13.60 -2.50 -11.14
CA PRO A 315 -13.42 -2.99 -9.78
C PRO A 315 -14.06 -4.37 -9.60
N PHE A 316 -13.39 -5.24 -8.85
CA PHE A 316 -13.85 -6.56 -8.43
C PHE A 316 -13.34 -6.83 -7.01
N ASP A 317 -14.02 -7.75 -6.33
CA ASP A 317 -13.66 -8.09 -4.97
C ASP A 317 -12.51 -9.11 -4.92
N ILE A 318 -11.54 -8.87 -4.06
CA ILE A 318 -10.38 -9.76 -3.82
C ILE A 318 -10.51 -10.36 -2.43
N TRP A 319 -10.58 -11.70 -2.36
CA TRP A 319 -10.49 -12.44 -1.11
C TRP A 319 -9.02 -12.67 -0.76
N LEU A 320 -8.43 -11.69 -0.08
CA LEU A 320 -6.99 -11.62 0.14
C LEU A 320 -6.46 -12.84 0.89
N GLU A 321 -7.13 -13.26 1.96
CA GLU A 321 -6.69 -14.40 2.77
C GLU A 321 -6.61 -15.71 1.95
N ARG A 322 -7.66 -16.02 1.17
CA ARG A 322 -7.69 -17.19 0.29
C ARG A 322 -6.62 -17.12 -0.79
N ASP A 323 -6.52 -15.98 -1.48
CA ASP A 323 -5.64 -15.86 -2.63
C ASP A 323 -4.16 -15.84 -2.20
N SER A 324 -3.82 -15.25 -1.04
CA SER A 324 -2.50 -15.40 -0.42
C SER A 324 -2.19 -16.85 -0.07
N HIS A 325 -3.16 -17.59 0.48
CA HIS A 325 -2.97 -19.00 0.81
C HIS A 325 -2.69 -19.87 -0.43
N LEU A 326 -3.48 -19.68 -1.50
CA LEU A 326 -3.30 -20.40 -2.75
C LEU A 326 -1.99 -20.04 -3.45
N ALA A 327 -1.58 -18.77 -3.40
CA ALA A 327 -0.33 -18.30 -3.98
C ALA A 327 0.89 -18.96 -3.33
N GLU A 328 0.88 -19.08 -2.00
CA GLU A 328 1.95 -19.73 -1.24
C GLU A 328 2.02 -21.24 -1.50
N ILE A 329 0.87 -21.92 -1.55
CA ILE A 329 0.81 -23.33 -1.97
C ILE A 329 1.43 -23.50 -3.36
N GLU A 330 1.06 -22.65 -4.32
CA GLU A 330 1.57 -22.75 -5.69
C GLU A 330 3.07 -22.46 -5.78
N TYR A 331 3.57 -21.48 -5.03
CA TYR A 331 4.98 -21.16 -4.96
C TYR A 331 5.81 -22.34 -4.46
N TYR A 332 5.43 -22.95 -3.32
CA TYR A 332 6.19 -24.04 -2.70
C TYR A 332 6.06 -25.39 -3.41
N LYS A 333 5.17 -25.55 -4.40
CA LYS A 333 5.18 -26.74 -5.27
C LYS A 333 6.47 -26.84 -6.09
N ASN A 334 7.07 -25.71 -6.44
CA ASN A 334 8.22 -25.64 -7.36
C ASN A 334 9.44 -24.93 -6.76
N ASN A 335 9.33 -24.35 -5.56
CA ASN A 335 10.39 -23.56 -4.94
C ASN A 335 10.69 -24.02 -3.51
N VAL A 336 11.91 -23.72 -3.06
CA VAL A 336 12.38 -24.01 -1.71
C VAL A 336 12.36 -22.75 -0.83
N PRO A 337 12.30 -22.89 0.51
CA PRO A 337 12.25 -21.75 1.44
C PRO A 337 13.42 -20.77 1.32
N GLN A 338 14.60 -21.23 0.90
CA GLN A 338 15.80 -20.39 0.76
C GLN A 338 15.64 -19.28 -0.29
N ASN A 339 14.75 -19.47 -1.26
CA ASN A 339 14.53 -18.51 -2.34
C ASN A 339 13.30 -17.62 -2.10
N TYR A 340 12.74 -17.61 -0.88
CA TYR A 340 11.48 -16.95 -0.56
C TYR A 340 11.52 -15.43 -0.88
N PRO A 341 10.78 -14.96 -1.90
CA PRO A 341 10.88 -13.57 -2.37
C PRO A 341 9.94 -12.61 -1.63
N GLY A 342 9.24 -13.08 -0.58
CA GLY A 342 8.22 -12.32 0.13
C GLY A 342 6.78 -12.60 -0.34
N GLN A 343 5.81 -12.41 0.56
CA GLN A 343 4.39 -12.72 0.31
C GLN A 343 3.84 -11.94 -0.89
N ASN A 344 4.11 -10.64 -0.96
CA ASN A 344 3.60 -9.78 -2.03
C ASN A 344 4.14 -10.20 -3.41
N SER A 345 5.42 -10.54 -3.50
CA SER A 345 6.05 -11.05 -4.73
C SER A 345 5.39 -12.37 -5.20
N ILE A 346 5.15 -13.29 -4.27
CA ILE A 346 4.46 -14.56 -4.54
C ILE A 346 3.03 -14.31 -5.01
N LEU A 347 2.28 -13.46 -4.32
CA LEU A 347 0.91 -13.14 -4.64
C LEU A 347 0.78 -12.43 -6.00
N LYS A 348 1.69 -11.50 -6.29
CA LYS A 348 1.79 -10.83 -7.60
C LYS A 348 2.02 -11.84 -8.71
N ASN A 349 2.98 -12.74 -8.54
CA ASN A 349 3.25 -13.79 -9.52
C ASN A 349 2.03 -14.70 -9.72
N TYR A 350 1.36 -15.10 -8.63
CA TYR A 350 0.14 -15.89 -8.68
C TYR A 350 -0.97 -15.21 -9.51
N TYR A 351 -1.25 -13.93 -9.27
CA TYR A 351 -2.25 -13.21 -10.07
C TYR A 351 -1.83 -12.98 -11.53
N THR A 352 -0.52 -12.82 -11.77
CA THR A 352 0.04 -12.68 -13.12
C THR A 352 -0.17 -13.96 -13.92
N ILE A 353 0.18 -15.13 -13.36
CA ILE A 353 -0.01 -16.44 -13.99
C ILE A 353 -1.50 -16.72 -14.26
N LYS A 354 -2.39 -16.29 -13.36
CA LYS A 354 -3.84 -16.42 -13.53
C LYS A 354 -4.44 -15.42 -14.54
N GLY A 355 -3.65 -14.49 -15.08
CA GLY A 355 -4.12 -13.43 -15.99
C GLY A 355 -5.12 -12.47 -15.34
N ILE A 356 -5.04 -12.32 -14.01
CA ILE A 356 -5.91 -11.42 -13.22
C ILE A 356 -5.24 -10.05 -13.04
N TYR A 357 -3.93 -10.05 -12.88
CA TYR A 357 -3.07 -8.87 -12.80
C TYR A 357 -2.09 -8.89 -13.96
N SER A 358 -1.80 -7.72 -14.53
CA SER A 358 -0.60 -7.53 -15.32
C SER A 358 0.00 -6.18 -15.00
N TYR A 359 1.33 -6.08 -15.04
CA TYR A 359 1.97 -4.78 -15.06
C TYR A 359 1.88 -4.22 -16.49
N TYR A 360 0.65 -3.94 -16.94
CA TYR A 360 0.36 -3.61 -18.32
C TYR A 360 0.83 -2.20 -18.65
N LYS A 361 1.93 -2.11 -19.38
CA LYS A 361 2.33 -0.90 -20.08
C LYS A 361 1.52 -0.84 -21.38
N LYS A 362 0.59 0.10 -21.46
CA LYS A 362 -0.13 0.42 -22.68
C LYS A 362 0.83 0.67 -23.82
N GLU A 363 0.75 -0.20 -24.82
CA GLU A 363 1.39 -0.02 -26.11
C GLU A 363 0.89 1.29 -26.73
N THR A 364 1.78 2.27 -26.83
CA THR A 364 1.60 3.40 -27.73
C THR A 364 2.37 3.11 -29.01
N LYS A 365 1.73 3.32 -30.16
CA LYS A 365 2.42 3.33 -31.47
C LYS A 365 2.65 4.76 -31.97
N LYS A 366 2.26 5.75 -31.17
CA LYS A 366 2.32 7.16 -31.55
C LYS A 366 3.62 7.76 -31.06
N ALA A 367 4.49 8.09 -31.99
CA ALA A 367 5.59 9.00 -31.74
C ALA A 367 5.02 10.39 -31.44
N LEU A 368 5.28 10.89 -30.24
CA LEU A 368 4.98 12.26 -29.85
C LEU A 368 5.98 13.22 -30.50
N LYS A 369 5.48 14.38 -30.92
CA LYS A 369 6.32 15.48 -31.36
C LYS A 369 7.24 15.88 -30.20
N ASP A 370 8.49 16.21 -30.51
CA ASP A 370 9.51 16.66 -29.54
C ASP A 370 10.05 15.56 -28.60
N PHE A 371 9.75 14.28 -28.89
CA PHE A 371 10.39 13.13 -28.25
C PHE A 371 11.25 12.35 -29.25
N VAL A 372 12.51 12.12 -28.89
CA VAL A 372 13.51 11.43 -29.70
C VAL A 372 13.51 9.92 -29.39
N PRO A 373 13.49 9.03 -30.41
CA PRO A 373 13.55 7.59 -30.21
C PRO A 373 14.98 7.06 -29.99
N PHE A 374 15.12 6.11 -29.07
CA PHE A 374 16.32 5.31 -28.79
C PHE A 374 15.95 3.83 -28.77
N GLU A 375 16.66 3.03 -29.57
CA GLU A 375 16.45 1.59 -29.61
C GLU A 375 17.29 0.90 -28.52
N LEU A 376 16.63 0.24 -27.58
CA LEU A 376 17.22 -0.58 -26.54
C LEU A 376 16.94 -2.07 -26.85
N GLU A 377 17.54 -2.99 -26.08
CA GLU A 377 17.46 -4.43 -26.36
C GLU A 377 16.02 -4.95 -26.50
N ASP A 378 15.13 -4.55 -25.59
CA ASP A 378 13.76 -5.05 -25.45
C ASP A 378 12.67 -4.03 -25.86
N LYS A 379 13.05 -2.77 -26.13
CA LYS A 379 12.09 -1.67 -26.32
C LYS A 379 12.65 -0.50 -27.15
N ILE A 380 11.76 0.36 -27.60
CA ILE A 380 12.11 1.69 -28.12
C ILE A 380 11.68 2.72 -27.06
N LEU A 381 12.63 3.51 -26.60
CA LEU A 381 12.45 4.55 -25.61
C LEU A 381 12.36 5.91 -26.31
N TYR A 382 11.28 6.65 -26.11
CA TYR A 382 11.09 7.99 -26.63
C TYR A 382 11.32 8.99 -25.51
N VAL A 383 12.23 9.95 -25.71
CA VAL A 383 12.75 10.80 -24.64
C VAL A 383 12.63 12.28 -25.04
N SER A 384 12.15 13.12 -24.14
CA SER A 384 12.10 14.56 -24.36
C SER A 384 13.46 15.22 -24.14
N ASN A 385 13.66 16.43 -24.67
CA ASN A 385 14.69 17.32 -24.14
C ASN A 385 14.39 17.71 -22.67
N LEU A 386 15.34 18.39 -22.01
CA LEU A 386 15.13 18.93 -20.66
C LEU A 386 13.88 19.80 -20.63
N ILE A 387 13.03 19.57 -19.64
CA ILE A 387 11.85 20.40 -19.44
C ILE A 387 12.30 21.79 -19.01
N THR A 388 11.83 22.82 -19.73
CA THR A 388 12.20 24.21 -19.46
C THR A 388 11.32 24.83 -18.37
N ILE A 389 11.75 25.97 -17.83
CA ILE A 389 10.93 26.78 -16.90
C ILE A 389 9.58 27.11 -17.56
N LYS A 390 9.61 27.53 -18.82
CA LYS A 390 8.43 27.85 -19.62
C LYS A 390 7.47 26.66 -19.78
N ASP A 391 7.99 25.49 -20.16
CA ASP A 391 7.16 24.28 -20.34
C ASP A 391 6.50 23.85 -19.03
N PHE A 392 7.23 23.98 -17.93
CA PHE A 392 6.72 23.66 -16.60
C PHE A 392 5.67 24.66 -16.15
N GLU A 393 5.84 25.96 -16.41
CA GLU A 393 4.87 26.99 -16.07
C GLU A 393 3.52 26.79 -16.79
N GLU A 394 3.53 26.40 -18.07
CA GLU A 394 2.31 26.02 -18.80
C GLU A 394 1.56 24.91 -18.04
N PHE A 395 2.26 23.84 -17.67
CA PHE A 395 1.70 22.76 -16.85
C PHE A 395 1.19 23.28 -15.50
N TYR A 396 1.97 24.12 -14.84
CA TYR A 396 1.74 24.60 -13.48
C TYR A 396 0.41 25.35 -13.35
N LEU A 397 0.07 26.12 -14.40
CA LEU A 397 -1.11 26.98 -14.48
C LEU A 397 -2.30 26.30 -15.19
N THR A 398 -2.07 25.29 -16.04
CA THR A 398 -3.12 24.61 -16.80
C THR A 398 -4.16 23.97 -15.87
N LYS A 399 -5.45 24.23 -16.16
CA LYS A 399 -6.58 23.68 -15.42
C LYS A 399 -6.95 22.29 -15.92
N ASP A 400 -7.13 21.37 -14.98
CA ASP A 400 -7.62 20.02 -15.25
C ASP A 400 -9.16 19.99 -15.44
N LYS A 401 -9.70 18.79 -15.69
CA LYS A 401 -11.15 18.53 -15.83
C LYS A 401 -11.99 18.92 -14.60
N ASP A 402 -11.35 19.04 -13.43
CA ASP A 402 -11.98 19.43 -12.17
C ASP A 402 -11.83 20.94 -11.91
N ASN A 403 -11.35 21.69 -12.92
CA ASN A 403 -11.08 23.13 -12.91
C ASN A 403 -10.05 23.56 -11.84
N GLN A 404 -9.05 22.70 -11.60
CA GLN A 404 -7.94 22.97 -10.69
C GLN A 404 -6.60 22.92 -11.42
N SER A 405 -5.65 23.79 -11.07
CA SER A 405 -4.28 23.70 -11.60
C SER A 405 -3.35 22.93 -10.65
N TYR A 406 -2.16 22.55 -11.13
CA TYR A 406 -1.17 21.94 -10.24
C TYR A 406 -0.72 22.94 -9.16
N LEU A 407 -0.51 24.21 -9.50
CA LEU A 407 -0.21 25.29 -8.54
C LEU A 407 -1.19 25.32 -7.35
N GLU A 408 -2.50 25.25 -7.61
CA GLU A 408 -3.53 25.29 -6.55
C GLU A 408 -3.59 24.02 -5.70
N THR A 409 -3.01 22.91 -6.19
CA THR A 409 -3.15 21.60 -5.58
C THR A 409 -1.84 21.02 -5.06
N ARG A 410 -0.71 21.66 -5.40
CA ARG A 410 0.62 21.37 -4.87
C ARG A 410 0.61 21.56 -3.36
N LEU A 411 1.21 20.60 -2.65
CA LEU A 411 1.24 20.62 -1.19
C LEU A 411 2.37 21.52 -0.69
N ASP A 412 2.13 22.21 0.41
CA ASP A 412 3.07 23.08 1.13
C ASP A 412 4.21 22.31 1.82
N THR A 413 4.11 20.98 1.86
CA THR A 413 5.16 20.07 2.34
C THR A 413 6.38 19.99 1.42
N LEU A 414 6.29 20.52 0.19
CA LEU A 414 7.38 20.54 -0.78
C LEU A 414 8.09 21.89 -0.76
N GLU A 415 9.40 21.89 -1.03
CA GLU A 415 10.19 23.11 -1.15
C GLU A 415 9.59 24.08 -2.19
N ASP A 416 9.79 25.37 -1.97
CA ASP A 416 9.33 26.41 -2.90
C ASP A 416 10.18 26.42 -4.17
N LEU A 417 9.50 26.51 -5.33
CA LEU A 417 10.18 26.45 -6.63
C LEU A 417 10.64 27.82 -7.13
N SER A 418 10.09 28.93 -6.61
CA SER A 418 10.28 30.25 -7.19
C SER A 418 11.74 30.71 -7.11
N MET A 419 12.38 30.48 -5.97
CA MET A 419 13.75 30.93 -5.71
C MET A 419 14.80 30.15 -6.50
N MET A 420 14.46 28.94 -6.94
CA MET A 420 15.32 28.08 -7.75
C MET A 420 15.18 28.33 -9.25
N ASN A 421 14.07 28.96 -9.66
CA ASN A 421 13.69 29.14 -11.07
C ASN A 421 13.52 30.60 -11.48
N ALA A 422 14.01 31.55 -10.69
CA ALA A 422 14.01 32.98 -11.01
C ALA A 422 15.07 33.36 -12.07
N GLU A 423 15.33 32.49 -13.04
CA GLU A 423 16.25 32.76 -14.14
C GLU A 423 15.67 33.79 -15.11
N ASP A 424 16.54 34.57 -15.75
CA ASP A 424 16.09 35.54 -16.76
C ASP A 424 15.76 34.84 -18.10
N ASN A 425 16.29 33.64 -18.32
CA ASN A 425 16.01 32.81 -19.49
C ASN A 425 14.99 31.71 -19.16
N GLU A 426 13.74 31.89 -19.58
CA GLU A 426 12.65 30.92 -19.39
C GLU A 426 12.87 29.58 -20.13
N ASN A 427 13.79 29.54 -21.10
CA ASN A 427 14.17 28.29 -21.79
C ASN A 427 15.26 27.51 -21.04
N ALA A 428 15.75 28.00 -19.90
CA ALA A 428 16.64 27.23 -19.05
C ALA A 428 15.90 26.00 -18.47
N PRO A 429 16.61 24.90 -18.15
CA PRO A 429 16.02 23.76 -17.47
C PRO A 429 15.39 24.15 -16.14
N ILE A 430 14.16 23.70 -15.88
CA ILE A 430 13.49 23.89 -14.58
C ILE A 430 14.22 23.08 -13.50
N SER A 431 14.32 23.61 -12.30
CA SER A 431 14.74 22.90 -11.08
C SER A 431 13.53 22.61 -10.20
N VAL A 432 13.27 21.33 -9.90
CA VAL A 432 12.06 20.91 -9.18
C VAL A 432 12.34 19.83 -8.14
N THR A 433 11.36 19.51 -7.30
CA THR A 433 11.38 18.28 -6.51
C THR A 433 11.04 17.08 -7.40
N TRP A 434 11.36 15.86 -6.97
CA TRP A 434 10.97 14.66 -7.70
C TRP A 434 9.44 14.51 -7.83
N TYR A 435 8.70 14.93 -6.80
CA TYR A 435 7.23 14.89 -6.79
C TYR A 435 6.60 15.83 -7.82
N ASP A 436 7.25 16.96 -8.13
CA ASP A 436 6.83 17.86 -9.19
C ASP A 436 7.10 17.23 -10.57
N ALA A 437 8.24 16.55 -10.74
CA ALA A 437 8.62 15.89 -11.99
C ALA A 437 7.66 14.74 -12.35
N ILE A 438 7.25 13.91 -11.38
CA ILE A 438 6.23 12.87 -11.62
C ILE A 438 4.83 13.46 -11.85
N ALA A 439 4.50 14.60 -11.24
CA ALA A 439 3.25 15.31 -11.52
C ALA A 439 3.18 15.75 -12.98
N TYR A 440 4.30 16.26 -13.50
CA TYR A 440 4.46 16.60 -14.90
C TYR A 440 4.33 15.36 -15.80
N CYS A 441 4.93 14.23 -15.41
CA CYS A 441 4.74 12.96 -16.13
C CYS A 441 3.25 12.58 -16.23
N ARG A 442 2.49 12.71 -15.15
CA ARG A 442 1.02 12.48 -15.17
C ARG A 442 0.29 13.46 -16.09
N TYR A 443 0.73 14.72 -16.17
CA TYR A 443 0.19 15.69 -17.13
C TYR A 443 0.42 15.24 -18.58
N ILE A 444 1.65 14.82 -18.93
CA ILE A 444 1.99 14.29 -20.25
C ILE A 444 1.18 13.02 -20.56
N GLU A 445 1.05 12.11 -19.60
CA GLU A 445 0.22 10.90 -19.73
C GLU A 445 -1.24 11.24 -20.05
N ASN A 446 -1.83 12.22 -19.37
CA ASN A 446 -3.20 12.64 -19.64
C ASN A 446 -3.34 13.36 -20.99
N LYS A 447 -2.37 14.22 -21.34
CA LYS A 447 -2.37 15.02 -22.59
C LYS A 447 -2.24 14.14 -23.83
N TYR A 448 -1.36 13.13 -23.76
CA TYR A 448 -0.97 12.33 -24.93
C TYR A 448 -1.38 10.87 -24.86
N ASN A 449 -1.92 10.42 -23.72
CA ASN A 449 -2.41 9.05 -23.52
C ASN A 449 -1.29 7.99 -23.68
N VAL A 450 -0.10 8.29 -23.14
CA VAL A 450 1.11 7.44 -23.09
C VAL A 450 1.55 7.21 -21.64
N HIS A 451 2.27 6.13 -21.33
CA HIS A 451 2.86 5.96 -19.99
C HIS A 451 4.12 6.79 -19.85
N ALA A 452 3.93 8.06 -19.49
CA ALA A 452 5.01 8.98 -19.24
C ALA A 452 5.62 8.76 -17.85
N ARG A 453 6.94 8.70 -17.79
CA ARG A 453 7.74 8.55 -16.57
C ARG A 453 9.09 9.24 -16.74
N LEU A 454 9.88 9.25 -15.67
CA LEU A 454 11.28 9.68 -15.76
C LEU A 454 12.13 8.56 -16.36
N LEU A 455 13.34 8.88 -16.82
CA LEU A 455 14.34 7.90 -17.21
C LEU A 455 14.81 7.13 -15.97
N SER A 456 15.09 5.83 -16.09
CA SER A 456 15.89 5.15 -15.08
C SER A 456 17.35 5.59 -15.20
N GLN A 457 18.14 5.37 -14.15
CA GLN A 457 19.57 5.64 -14.20
C GLN A 457 20.26 4.81 -15.31
N ASP A 458 19.89 3.53 -15.45
CA ASP A 458 20.45 2.66 -16.49
C ASP A 458 20.11 3.16 -17.90
N GLU A 459 18.88 3.62 -18.13
CA GLU A 459 18.48 4.20 -19.42
C GLU A 459 19.22 5.48 -19.72
N PHE A 460 19.41 6.35 -18.73
CA PHE A 460 20.20 7.57 -18.89
C PHE A 460 21.65 7.24 -19.27
N GLU A 461 22.28 6.28 -18.58
CA GLU A 461 23.65 5.84 -18.87
C GLU A 461 23.81 5.29 -20.29
N LEU A 462 22.76 4.68 -20.86
CA LEU A 462 22.77 4.14 -22.23
C LEU A 462 22.62 5.21 -23.31
N ILE A 463 21.88 6.29 -23.04
CA ILE A 463 21.59 7.34 -24.04
C ILE A 463 22.45 8.60 -23.88
N CYS A 464 23.05 8.82 -22.72
CA CYS A 464 23.94 9.95 -22.49
C CYS A 464 25.26 9.76 -23.26
N PRO A 465 25.83 10.80 -23.89
CA PRO A 465 27.19 10.75 -24.42
C PRO A 465 28.21 10.22 -23.40
N PRO A 466 29.36 9.69 -23.85
CA PRO A 466 30.44 9.27 -22.97
C PRO A 466 30.78 10.36 -21.95
N LEU A 467 30.68 10.01 -20.67
CA LEU A 467 30.93 10.94 -19.57
C LEU A 467 32.33 11.54 -19.66
N ILE A 468 32.42 12.86 -19.44
CA ILE A 468 33.67 13.61 -19.49
C ILE A 468 34.61 13.17 -18.35
N ASN A 469 34.06 12.87 -17.16
CA ASN A 469 34.81 12.33 -16.01
C ASN A 469 34.16 11.03 -15.51
N LYS A 470 34.91 9.92 -15.52
CA LYS A 470 34.43 8.61 -15.02
C LYS A 470 34.52 8.46 -13.50
N GLU A 471 35.41 9.20 -12.85
CA GLU A 471 35.55 9.20 -11.40
C GLU A 471 34.62 10.24 -10.79
N TYR A 472 33.60 9.78 -10.06
CA TYR A 472 32.84 10.65 -9.18
C TYR A 472 33.65 10.91 -7.93
N ASN A 473 33.97 12.17 -7.65
CA ASN A 473 34.72 12.51 -6.45
C ASN A 473 33.80 12.37 -5.22
N ARG A 474 33.93 11.26 -4.48
CA ARG A 474 33.08 10.93 -3.31
C ARG A 474 33.09 12.02 -2.23
N GLU A 475 34.08 12.90 -2.22
CA GLU A 475 34.17 14.03 -1.28
C GLU A 475 32.98 15.00 -1.39
N ASP A 476 32.30 15.07 -2.54
CA ASP A 476 31.10 15.89 -2.75
C ASP A 476 29.85 15.36 -1.98
N THR A 477 29.91 14.12 -1.49
CA THR A 477 28.78 13.47 -0.79
C THR A 477 28.79 13.64 0.72
N ASP A 478 29.94 13.98 1.31
CA ASP A 478 30.14 14.01 2.76
C ASP A 478 29.93 15.41 3.35
N MET A 479 28.98 16.18 2.78
CA MET A 479 28.56 17.48 3.35
C MET A 479 27.91 17.37 4.73
N ASN A 480 27.67 16.15 5.24
CA ASN A 480 27.11 15.92 6.57
C ASN A 480 28.17 15.74 7.68
N LEU A 481 29.46 15.50 7.39
CA LEU A 481 30.40 15.06 8.44
C LEU A 481 31.38 16.10 8.99
N ASN A 482 31.50 17.31 8.43
CA ASN A 482 32.52 18.27 8.87
C ASN A 482 32.04 19.71 9.05
N TYR A 483 30.79 19.90 9.51
CA TYR A 483 30.26 21.24 9.78
C TYR A 483 30.92 21.93 10.99
N GLU A 484 31.46 21.17 11.94
CA GLU A 484 32.13 21.75 13.13
C GLU A 484 33.63 22.01 12.96
N LEU A 485 34.31 21.42 11.95
CA LEU A 485 35.77 21.42 11.89
C LEU A 485 36.41 22.39 10.87
N ASN A 486 35.66 23.02 9.97
CA ASN A 486 36.23 23.97 8.99
C ASN A 486 35.47 25.30 8.94
N LYS A 487 35.68 26.16 9.95
CA LYS A 487 35.33 27.60 9.91
C LYS A 487 36.19 28.41 8.93
N SER A 488 37.17 27.78 8.28
CA SER A 488 38.06 28.41 7.32
C SER A 488 38.43 27.37 6.27
N TYR A 489 38.08 27.62 5.01
CA TYR A 489 38.35 26.78 3.83
C TYR A 489 37.49 25.51 3.67
N THR A 490 36.41 25.63 2.90
CA THR A 490 35.98 24.57 1.98
C THR A 490 36.60 24.88 0.60
N PRO A 491 37.45 24.00 0.04
CA PRO A 491 38.11 24.20 -1.27
C PRO A 491 37.13 24.44 -2.43
N PHE A 492 35.86 24.06 -2.24
CA PHE A 492 34.80 24.07 -3.25
C PHE A 492 34.06 25.41 -3.41
N THR A 493 34.37 26.43 -2.61
CA THR A 493 33.68 27.73 -2.69
C THR A 493 34.02 28.52 -3.96
N ASN A 494 35.18 28.27 -4.59
CA ASN A 494 35.55 28.95 -5.84
C ASN A 494 34.82 28.36 -7.06
N ASP A 495 34.69 27.03 -7.16
CA ASP A 495 33.98 26.40 -8.28
C ASP A 495 32.48 26.69 -8.23
N ILE A 496 31.88 26.68 -7.05
CA ILE A 496 30.45 27.03 -6.90
C ILE A 496 30.19 28.48 -7.36
N LYS A 497 31.07 29.44 -7.05
CA LYS A 497 30.91 30.84 -7.49
C LYS A 497 31.03 31.01 -9.00
N ASN A 498 31.78 30.13 -9.67
CA ASN A 498 31.94 30.17 -11.11
C ASN A 498 30.70 29.63 -11.84
N GLU A 499 29.87 28.86 -11.15
CA GLU A 499 28.69 28.18 -11.71
C GLU A 499 27.36 28.75 -11.23
N LEU A 500 27.29 29.26 -10.00
CA LEU A 500 26.07 29.73 -9.34
C LEU A 500 26.24 31.10 -8.68
N ASN A 501 25.24 31.94 -8.87
CA ASN A 501 25.06 33.21 -8.17
C ASN A 501 23.95 33.06 -7.13
N PHE A 502 24.16 33.63 -5.94
CA PHE A 502 23.19 33.61 -4.85
C PHE A 502 22.74 35.03 -4.54
N PHE A 503 21.44 35.21 -4.32
CA PHE A 503 20.86 36.49 -3.92
C PHE A 503 19.99 36.30 -2.69
N TYR A 504 20.01 37.28 -1.78
CA TYR A 504 19.10 37.34 -0.65
C TYR A 504 18.47 38.74 -0.63
N GLY A 505 17.15 38.79 -0.81
CA GLY A 505 16.48 40.03 -1.21
C GLY A 505 17.07 40.56 -2.53
N ASN A 506 17.42 41.84 -2.58
CA ASN A 506 17.99 42.49 -3.77
C ASN A 506 19.54 42.49 -3.80
N LYS A 507 20.20 41.73 -2.91
CA LYS A 507 21.66 41.73 -2.78
C LYS A 507 22.24 40.39 -3.23
N GLN A 508 23.20 40.45 -4.15
CA GLN A 508 24.02 39.29 -4.49
C GLN A 508 25.00 39.00 -3.34
N LEU A 509 25.11 37.73 -2.96
CA LEU A 509 26.02 37.27 -1.93
C LEU A 509 27.41 37.03 -2.54
N SER A 510 28.45 37.38 -1.80
CA SER A 510 29.84 37.21 -2.21
C SER A 510 30.34 35.75 -2.07
N SER A 511 29.56 34.89 -1.41
CA SER A 511 29.83 33.47 -1.22
C SER A 511 28.54 32.65 -1.14
N PRO A 512 28.60 31.33 -1.40
CA PRO A 512 27.50 30.44 -1.08
C PRO A 512 27.06 30.65 0.37
N PRO A 513 25.76 30.94 0.63
CA PRO A 513 25.29 31.16 1.98
C PRO A 513 25.34 29.86 2.78
N LEU A 514 25.70 29.93 4.05
CA LEU A 514 25.50 28.82 4.98
C LEU A 514 24.00 28.53 5.13
N TYR A 515 23.67 27.30 5.49
CA TYR A 515 22.28 26.97 5.81
C TYR A 515 21.79 27.84 6.98
N MET A 516 20.68 28.53 6.78
CA MET A 516 20.10 29.51 7.69
C MET A 516 18.58 29.36 7.77
N ASN A 517 17.95 29.91 8.81
CA ASN A 517 16.52 29.70 9.09
C ASN A 517 15.57 30.15 7.96
N ASP A 518 16.05 31.00 7.05
CA ASP A 518 15.35 31.57 5.91
C ASP A 518 16.08 31.25 4.59
N PHE A 519 16.85 30.16 4.56
CA PHE A 519 17.58 29.70 3.38
C PHE A 519 16.67 29.48 2.17
N GLU A 520 15.39 29.16 2.40
CA GLU A 520 14.35 29.10 1.36
C GLU A 520 14.25 30.40 0.54
N ASN A 521 14.48 31.57 1.14
CA ASN A 521 14.41 32.87 0.46
C ASN A 521 15.65 33.23 -0.39
N VAL A 522 16.68 32.39 -0.39
CA VAL A 522 17.89 32.61 -1.21
C VAL A 522 17.57 32.30 -2.67
N VAL A 523 17.64 33.28 -3.56
CA VAL A 523 17.55 33.03 -5.00
C VAL A 523 18.86 32.40 -5.48
N MET A 524 18.79 31.31 -6.23
CA MET A 524 19.94 30.67 -6.83
C MET A 524 19.82 30.75 -8.35
N LYS A 525 20.77 31.44 -9.00
CA LYS A 525 20.83 31.60 -10.47
C LYS A 525 22.10 30.99 -11.05
N TRP A 526 22.09 30.63 -12.32
CA TRP A 526 23.32 30.29 -13.04
C TRP A 526 24.25 31.50 -13.15
N ALA A 527 25.54 31.31 -12.90
CA ALA A 527 26.54 32.37 -13.04
C ALA A 527 26.96 32.61 -14.50
N LYS A 528 26.79 31.60 -15.35
CA LYS A 528 27.12 31.61 -16.77
C LYS A 528 26.04 30.86 -17.57
N PRO A 529 25.91 31.11 -18.88
CA PRO A 529 25.08 30.28 -19.74
C PRO A 529 25.45 28.80 -19.59
N LEU A 530 24.43 27.93 -19.57
CA LEU A 530 24.64 26.49 -19.49
C LEU A 530 25.28 25.93 -20.76
N GLU A 531 26.18 24.99 -20.58
CA GLU A 531 26.81 24.23 -21.65
C GLU A 531 26.14 22.86 -21.80
N PHE A 532 26.07 22.39 -23.04
CA PHE A 532 25.41 21.14 -23.39
C PHE A 532 26.27 20.29 -24.32
N THR A 533 26.19 18.98 -24.15
CA THR A 533 26.61 17.99 -25.13
C THR A 533 25.38 17.37 -25.79
N GLU A 534 25.51 16.85 -27.00
CA GLU A 534 24.36 16.34 -27.77
C GLU A 534 24.51 14.84 -28.05
N ASN A 535 23.42 14.09 -27.93
CA ASN A 535 23.27 12.78 -28.56
C ASN A 535 21.92 12.70 -29.26
N ASN A 536 21.93 12.47 -30.57
CA ASN A 536 20.71 12.25 -31.35
C ASN A 536 19.65 13.34 -31.08
N GLU A 537 20.00 14.63 -31.23
CA GLU A 537 19.12 15.79 -30.99
C GLU A 537 18.71 16.04 -29.52
N LEU A 538 19.13 15.19 -28.57
CA LEU A 538 18.98 15.45 -27.14
C LEU A 538 20.17 16.21 -26.59
N LEU A 539 19.89 17.33 -25.92
CA LEU A 539 20.88 18.18 -25.26
C LEU A 539 21.04 17.79 -23.80
N PHE A 540 22.24 17.40 -23.39
CA PHE A 540 22.62 17.02 -22.02
C PHE A 540 23.47 18.10 -21.38
N CYS A 541 23.02 18.66 -20.25
CA CYS A 541 23.72 19.74 -19.57
C CYS A 541 24.99 19.21 -18.89
N THR A 542 26.14 19.80 -19.21
CA THR A 542 27.46 19.39 -18.70
C THR A 542 27.93 20.21 -17.49
N ASN A 543 27.07 21.05 -16.93
CA ASN A 543 27.38 21.86 -15.75
C ASN A 543 27.49 20.98 -14.48
N GLU A 544 28.47 21.27 -13.62
CA GLU A 544 28.77 20.44 -12.43
C GLU A 544 27.78 20.63 -11.29
N ARG A 545 26.90 21.63 -11.33
CA ARG A 545 25.82 21.78 -10.35
C ARG A 545 24.44 21.48 -10.92
N PHE A 546 24.36 20.94 -12.14
CA PHE A 546 23.10 20.46 -12.72
C PHE A 546 23.00 18.93 -12.68
N ASN A 547 21.82 18.45 -12.31
CA ASN A 547 21.48 17.04 -12.26
C ASN A 547 20.08 16.80 -12.83
N GLU A 548 19.75 15.54 -13.13
CA GLU A 548 18.42 15.14 -13.58
C GLU A 548 17.83 14.07 -12.67
N TRP A 549 16.56 14.22 -12.28
CA TRP A 549 15.82 13.21 -11.55
C TRP A 549 15.64 11.93 -12.36
N THR A 550 15.67 10.80 -11.66
CA THR A 550 15.43 9.47 -12.25
C THR A 550 14.13 8.86 -11.75
N ASN A 551 13.66 7.80 -12.40
CA ASN A 551 12.40 7.13 -12.03
C ASN A 551 12.50 6.34 -10.71
N GLU A 552 13.71 5.97 -10.30
CA GLU A 552 13.96 5.24 -9.08
C GLU A 552 13.46 6.01 -7.86
N PHE A 553 12.69 5.32 -7.02
CA PHE A 553 12.15 5.86 -5.79
C PHE A 553 12.16 4.78 -4.71
N ARG A 554 12.51 5.18 -3.50
CA ARG A 554 12.41 4.34 -2.31
C ARG A 554 12.38 5.19 -1.06
N ASP A 555 11.43 4.93 -0.16
CA ASP A 555 11.40 5.49 1.20
C ASP A 555 11.52 7.04 1.24
N GLY A 556 10.80 7.74 0.35
CA GLY A 556 10.83 9.20 0.26
C GLY A 556 12.10 9.78 -0.39
N ARG A 557 12.92 8.93 -1.01
CA ARG A 557 14.15 9.31 -1.70
C ARG A 557 14.13 8.89 -3.16
N SER A 558 14.86 9.62 -3.98
CA SER A 558 15.10 9.31 -5.39
C SER A 558 16.58 9.45 -5.72
N ARG A 559 16.98 8.92 -6.88
CA ARG A 559 18.32 9.11 -7.44
C ARG A 559 18.31 10.23 -8.47
N PHE A 560 19.49 10.73 -8.77
CA PHE A 560 19.71 11.67 -9.86
C PHE A 560 20.95 11.27 -10.65
N VAL A 561 21.05 11.79 -11.86
CA VAL A 561 22.15 11.55 -12.79
C VAL A 561 22.82 12.86 -13.21
N SER A 562 23.99 12.76 -13.82
CA SER A 562 24.72 13.88 -14.42
C SER A 562 25.30 13.45 -15.76
N ALA A 563 25.31 14.36 -16.74
CA ALA A 563 26.02 14.14 -18.00
C ALA A 563 27.53 14.40 -17.89
N LYS A 564 27.98 15.05 -16.82
CA LYS A 564 29.39 15.37 -16.60
C LYS A 564 30.16 14.20 -15.98
N TYR A 565 29.54 13.52 -15.02
CA TYR A 565 30.17 12.46 -14.23
C TYR A 565 29.17 11.38 -13.79
N TYR A 566 29.70 10.20 -13.48
CA TYR A 566 28.92 9.06 -13.01
C TYR A 566 28.38 9.32 -11.60
N ILE A 567 27.17 8.87 -11.28
CA ILE A 567 26.63 8.91 -9.91
C ILE A 567 26.45 7.48 -9.42
N ASP A 568 26.95 7.16 -8.23
CA ASP A 568 26.79 5.82 -7.65
C ASP A 568 25.31 5.47 -7.47
N LYS A 569 24.89 4.29 -7.94
CA LYS A 569 23.51 3.77 -7.84
C LYS A 569 23.04 3.61 -6.38
N ASN A 570 23.95 3.61 -5.42
CA ASN A 570 23.60 3.60 -3.99
C ASN A 570 23.37 5.01 -3.43
N TYR A 571 23.50 6.06 -4.24
CA TYR A 571 23.30 7.43 -3.79
C TYR A 571 21.84 7.86 -3.91
N TRP A 572 21.22 8.11 -2.75
CA TRP A 572 19.82 8.49 -2.63
C TRP A 572 19.70 9.84 -1.93
N VAL A 573 18.84 10.71 -2.46
CA VAL A 573 18.56 12.04 -1.89
C VAL A 573 17.07 12.25 -1.66
N LEU A 574 16.73 13.22 -0.83
CA LEU A 574 15.34 13.51 -0.48
C LEU A 574 14.56 13.91 -1.75
N ALA A 575 13.51 13.16 -2.05
CA ALA A 575 12.66 13.39 -3.23
C ALA A 575 11.84 14.70 -3.11
N SER A 576 11.66 15.20 -1.88
CA SER A 576 10.94 16.44 -1.58
C SER A 576 11.80 17.70 -1.69
N SER A 577 13.09 17.56 -2.01
CA SER A 577 14.02 18.68 -2.10
C SER A 577 14.32 19.02 -3.55
N THR A 578 14.59 20.30 -3.82
CA THR A 578 15.16 20.80 -5.07
C THR A 578 16.70 20.64 -5.11
N MET A 579 17.29 20.06 -4.05
CA MET A 579 18.73 19.95 -3.77
C MET A 579 19.46 21.28 -3.60
N LYS A 580 18.73 22.37 -3.35
CA LYS A 580 19.28 23.68 -3.03
C LYS A 580 20.27 23.65 -1.86
N TYR A 581 19.98 22.85 -0.82
CA TYR A 581 20.86 22.66 0.34
C TYR A 581 22.23 22.04 0.01
N LYS A 582 22.36 21.46 -1.19
CA LYS A 582 23.62 20.95 -1.74
C LYS A 582 24.22 21.86 -2.82
N TYR A 583 23.70 23.09 -2.97
CA TYR A 583 24.08 24.03 -4.01
C TYR A 583 23.99 23.42 -5.42
N ARG A 584 22.92 22.67 -5.68
CA ARG A 584 22.65 22.00 -6.96
C ARG A 584 21.25 22.36 -7.45
N LYS A 585 21.08 22.37 -8.77
CA LYS A 585 19.77 22.41 -9.44
C LYS A 585 19.48 21.05 -10.06
N VAL A 586 18.24 20.60 -9.94
CA VAL A 586 17.83 19.27 -10.44
C VAL A 586 16.62 19.42 -11.34
N GLY A 587 16.84 19.22 -12.62
CA GLY A 587 15.78 19.15 -13.61
C GLY A 587 15.34 17.73 -13.89
N PHE A 588 14.65 17.54 -15.02
CA PHE A 588 14.20 16.23 -15.45
C PHE A 588 13.87 16.22 -16.94
N ARG A 589 13.75 15.02 -17.47
CA ARG A 589 13.17 14.71 -18.78
C ARG A 589 12.04 13.72 -18.60
N VAL A 590 11.16 13.68 -19.57
CA VAL A 590 10.08 12.70 -19.64
C VAL A 590 10.41 11.69 -20.71
N CYS A 591 10.11 10.43 -20.45
CA CYS A 591 10.18 9.38 -21.43
C CYS A 591 8.91 8.52 -21.42
N TYR A 592 8.68 7.80 -22.51
CA TYR A 592 7.73 6.70 -22.60
C TYR A 592 8.30 5.64 -23.53
N GLU A 593 7.81 4.41 -23.43
CA GLU A 593 8.35 3.29 -24.20
C GLU A 593 7.28 2.63 -25.08
N THR A 594 7.76 1.99 -26.14
CA THR A 594 6.98 1.14 -27.04
C THR A 594 7.70 -0.18 -27.20
N LEU A 595 6.95 -1.29 -27.31
CA LEU A 595 7.55 -2.57 -27.64
C LEU A 595 8.23 -2.50 -29.00
N LYS A 596 9.40 -3.13 -29.11
CA LYS A 596 10.03 -3.36 -30.39
C LYS A 596 9.10 -4.26 -31.21
N ASP A 597 8.70 -3.84 -32.42
CA ASP A 597 8.01 -4.75 -33.34
C ASP A 597 9.00 -5.90 -33.61
N ILE A 598 8.81 -7.06 -32.97
CA ILE A 598 9.57 -8.28 -33.25
C ILE A 598 9.15 -8.69 -34.66
N LYS A 599 9.98 -8.35 -35.65
CA LYS A 599 9.79 -8.74 -37.05
C LYS A 599 9.97 -10.23 -37.24
#